data_AF-A0A965SLK2-F1
#
_entry.id   AF-A0A965SLK2-F1
#
_cell.length_a   1.000
_cell.length_b   1.000
_cell.length_c   1.000
_cell.angle_alpha   90.00
_cell.angle_beta   90.00
_cell.angle_gamma   90.00
#
_symmetry.space_group_name_H-M   'P 1'
#
loop_
_entity.id
_entity.type
_entity.pdbx_description
1 polymer ?
#
loop_
_entity_poly.entity_id
_entity_poly.type
_entity_poly.pdbx_seq_one_letter_code
_entity_poly.pdbx_strand_id
1 'polypeptide(L)'
;MAIKNQSNFYSGLLFLLVGITFAWSANSYDIGEASAMGPGYFPRLIGCLTLLVGLILMLLSIALPVDENEGPIGRWAWRPLIYIICANFSFGITLSGIPSMGIPVLGLVVGVYCLTFLFCSRRGRF
;
A
#
# COMPACT_ATOMS: atom_id res chain seq x y z
N MET A 1 -10.11 13.85 25.61
CA MET A 1 -10.62 13.42 24.30
C MET A 1 -9.90 12.15 23.92
N ALA A 2 -10.54 11.00 24.14
CA ALA A 2 -9.92 9.70 23.97
C ALA A 2 -10.16 9.21 22.54
N ILE A 3 -9.11 9.08 21.75
CA ILE A 3 -9.14 8.29 20.52
C ILE A 3 -9.45 6.86 20.97
N LYS A 4 -10.66 6.40 20.67
CA LYS A 4 -11.13 5.08 21.11
C LYS A 4 -10.45 3.99 20.32
N ASN A 5 -10.27 4.21 19.01
CA ASN A 5 -9.59 3.29 18.10
C ASN A 5 -8.27 3.87 17.56
N GLN A 6 -7.16 3.53 18.22
CA GLN A 6 -5.83 3.96 17.78
C GLN A 6 -5.50 3.40 16.39
N SER A 7 -5.79 2.12 16.12
CA SER A 7 -5.47 1.47 14.84
C SER A 7 -6.15 2.19 13.66
N ASN A 8 -7.46 2.42 13.74
CA ASN A 8 -8.20 3.13 12.70
C ASN A 8 -7.76 4.59 12.53
N PHE A 9 -7.34 5.25 13.61
CA PHE A 9 -6.83 6.62 13.54
C PHE A 9 -5.51 6.68 12.75
N TYR A 10 -4.54 5.82 13.05
CA TYR A 10 -3.24 5.82 12.35
C TYR A 10 -3.36 5.32 10.91
N SER A 11 -4.19 4.29 10.65
CA SER A 11 -4.48 3.87 9.28
C SER A 11 -5.18 4.98 8.49
N GLY A 12 -6.18 5.65 9.08
CA GLY A 12 -6.85 6.79 8.47
C GLY A 12 -5.89 7.94 8.15
N LEU A 13 -4.99 8.28 9.07
CA LEU A 13 -3.96 9.29 8.87
C LEU A 13 -3.01 8.95 7.72
N LEU A 14 -2.58 7.69 7.61
CA LEU A 14 -1.75 7.21 6.49
C LEU A 14 -2.46 7.37 5.15
N PHE A 15 -3.71 6.94 5.05
CA PHE A 15 -4.49 7.09 3.81
C PHE A 15 -4.72 8.56 3.45
N LEU A 16 -4.92 9.43 4.45
CA LEU A 16 -5.10 10.86 4.24
C LEU A 16 -3.82 11.49 3.68
N LEU A 17 -2.66 11.20 4.27
CA LEU A 17 -1.35 11.71 3.79
C LEU A 17 -1.01 11.23 2.38
N VAL A 18 -1.22 9.94 2.10
CA VAL A 18 -0.99 9.38 0.77
C VAL A 18 -1.96 9.99 -0.25
N GLY A 19 -3.25 10.06 0.09
CA GLY A 19 -4.28 10.66 -0.76
C GLY A 19 -4.01 12.12 -1.11
N ILE A 20 -3.59 12.94 -0.12
CA ILE A 20 -3.15 14.32 -0.36
C ILE A 20 -1.97 14.36 -1.31
N THR A 21 -0.96 13.51 -1.11
CA THR A 21 0.25 13.50 -1.95
C THR A 21 -0.09 13.19 -3.40
N PHE A 22 -0.95 12.20 -3.65
CA PHE A 22 -1.42 11.86 -5.00
C PHE A 22 -2.27 12.97 -5.62
N ALA A 23 -3.22 13.53 -4.86
CA ALA A 23 -4.07 14.63 -5.34
C ALA A 23 -3.25 15.89 -5.66
N TRP A 24 -2.23 16.19 -4.84
CA TRP A 24 -1.34 17.32 -5.03
C TRP A 24 -0.38 17.11 -6.20
N SER A 25 0.25 15.93 -6.30
CA SER A 25 1.12 15.58 -7.42
C SER A 25 0.38 15.58 -8.75
N ALA A 26 -0.89 15.16 -8.77
CA ALA A 26 -1.72 15.19 -9.95
C ALA A 26 -2.09 16.61 -10.44
N ASN A 27 -1.85 17.67 -9.67
CA ASN A 27 -2.05 19.06 -10.15
C ASN A 27 -1.06 19.44 -11.26
N SER A 28 0.09 18.78 -11.34
CA SER A 28 1.11 19.05 -12.38
C SER A 28 0.82 18.34 -13.70
N TYR A 29 -0.22 17.51 -13.75
CA TYR A 29 -0.60 16.73 -14.93
C TYR A 29 -1.92 17.21 -15.51
N ASP A 30 -2.02 17.18 -16.83
CA ASP A 30 -3.27 17.48 -17.51
C ASP A 30 -4.30 16.36 -17.26
N ILE A 31 -5.52 16.76 -16.91
CA ILE A 31 -6.62 15.85 -16.58
C ILE A 31 -7.39 15.49 -17.86
N GLY A 32 -7.31 16.32 -18.90
CA GLY A 32 -8.06 16.15 -20.14
C GLY A 32 -9.58 16.23 -19.94
N GLU A 33 -10.32 15.75 -20.92
CA GLU A 33 -11.78 15.59 -20.81
C GLU A 33 -12.15 14.20 -20.30
N ALA A 34 -13.36 14.03 -19.76
CA ALA A 34 -13.85 12.71 -19.32
C ALA A 34 -13.94 11.68 -20.47
N SER A 35 -14.09 12.16 -21.71
CA SER A 35 -14.07 11.40 -22.96
C SER A 35 -12.66 11.00 -23.41
N ALA A 36 -11.63 11.74 -22.99
CA ALA A 36 -10.23 11.52 -23.33
C ALA A 36 -9.35 11.84 -22.10
N MET A 37 -9.31 10.88 -21.17
CA MET A 37 -8.64 11.06 -19.89
C MET A 37 -7.14 11.33 -20.06
N GLY A 38 -6.69 12.47 -19.55
CA GLY A 38 -5.28 12.80 -19.46
C GLY A 38 -4.55 11.98 -18.38
N PRO A 39 -3.21 11.97 -18.38
CA PRO A 39 -2.40 11.18 -17.46
C PRO A 39 -2.63 11.53 -15.98
N GLY A 40 -3.14 12.74 -15.68
CA GLY A 40 -3.47 13.18 -14.32
C GLY A 40 -4.82 12.70 -13.81
N TYR A 41 -5.73 12.23 -14.67
CA TYR A 41 -7.10 11.88 -14.29
C TYR A 41 -7.13 10.74 -13.25
N PHE A 42 -6.45 9.63 -13.55
CA PHE A 42 -6.45 8.44 -12.69
C PHE A 42 -5.76 8.68 -11.33
N PRO A 43 -4.53 9.24 -11.26
CA PRO A 43 -3.90 9.57 -9.99
C PRO A 43 -4.73 10.51 -9.12
N ARG A 44 -5.41 11.50 -9.72
CA ARG A 44 -6.25 12.46 -8.98
C ARG A 44 -7.50 11.81 -8.41
N LEU A 45 -8.17 10.97 -9.21
CA LEU A 45 -9.39 10.27 -8.78
C LEU A 45 -9.09 9.30 -7.63
N ILE A 46 -8.08 8.45 -7.77
CA ILE A 46 -7.70 7.50 -6.71
C ILE A 46 -7.17 8.25 -5.48
N GLY A 47 -6.39 9.32 -5.66
CA GLY A 47 -5.92 10.17 -4.56
C GLY A 47 -7.09 10.76 -3.76
N CYS A 48 -8.10 11.29 -4.45
CA CYS A 48 -9.31 11.83 -3.82
C CYS A 48 -10.12 10.76 -3.09
N LEU A 49 -10.36 9.60 -3.71
CA LEU A 49 -11.07 8.49 -3.06
C LEU A 49 -10.31 7.99 -1.82
N THR A 50 -8.99 7.87 -1.91
CA THR A 50 -8.15 7.42 -0.79
C THR A 50 -8.17 8.43 0.36
N LEU A 51 -8.14 9.73 0.04
CA LEU A 51 -8.29 10.80 1.02
C LEU A 51 -9.63 10.72 1.73
N LEU A 52 -10.72 10.49 0.98
CA LEU A 52 -12.08 10.34 1.52
C LEU A 52 -12.18 9.14 2.48
N VAL A 53 -11.63 7.98 2.08
CA VAL A 53 -11.55 6.78 2.95
C VAL A 53 -10.74 7.07 4.22
N GLY A 54 -9.59 7.75 4.11
CA GLY A 54 -8.77 8.13 5.26
C GLY A 54 -9.52 9.03 6.24
N LEU A 55 -10.26 10.02 5.72
CA LEU A 55 -11.08 10.92 6.52
C LEU A 55 -12.21 10.16 7.24
N ILE A 56 -12.91 9.26 6.54
CA ILE A 56 -13.95 8.41 7.12
C ILE A 56 -13.37 7.57 8.27
N LEU A 57 -12.20 6.93 8.10
CA LEU A 57 -11.57 6.14 9.15
C LEU A 57 -11.19 6.97 10.38
N MET A 58 -10.70 8.19 10.18
CA MET A 58 -10.40 9.11 11.29
C MET A 58 -11.68 9.53 12.04
N LEU A 59 -12.76 9.85 11.33
CA LEU A 59 -14.05 10.15 11.97
C LEU A 59 -14.58 8.93 12.74
N LEU A 60 -14.49 7.74 12.14
CA LEU A 60 -14.93 6.48 12.74
C LEU A 60 -14.15 6.17 14.01
N SER A 61 -12.85 6.47 14.04
CA SER A 61 -11.98 6.25 15.21
C SER A 61 -12.36 7.06 16.45
N ILE A 62 -13.10 8.16 16.26
CA ILE A 62 -13.62 9.04 17.31
C ILE A 62 -15.08 8.67 17.63
N ALA A 63 -15.89 8.41 16.59
CA ALA A 63 -17.33 8.21 16.70
C ALA A 63 -17.70 6.84 17.29
N LEU A 64 -17.01 5.76 16.89
CA LEU A 64 -17.36 4.41 17.35
C LEU A 64 -16.67 4.05 18.68
N PRO A 65 -17.40 3.46 19.65
CA PRO A 65 -16.79 2.77 20.76
C PRO A 65 -16.05 1.52 20.26
N VAL A 66 -14.92 1.23 20.88
CA VAL A 66 -14.07 0.08 20.54
C VAL A 66 -14.39 -1.07 21.47
N ASP A 67 -14.54 -2.26 20.91
CA ASP A 67 -14.63 -3.50 21.68
C ASP A 67 -13.35 -3.68 22.51
N GLU A 68 -13.47 -4.14 23.77
CA GLU A 68 -12.35 -4.38 24.70
C GLU A 68 -11.22 -5.27 24.12
N ASN A 69 -11.47 -5.96 23.02
CA ASN A 69 -10.54 -6.83 22.33
C ASN A 69 -9.59 -6.11 21.35
N GLU A 70 -9.89 -4.87 20.93
CA GLU A 70 -8.97 -4.08 20.10
C GLU A 70 -8.00 -3.31 21.02
N GLY A 71 -7.01 -4.03 21.53
CA GLY A 71 -5.92 -3.45 22.30
C GLY A 71 -5.13 -2.38 21.52
N PRO A 72 -4.22 -1.65 22.19
CA PRO A 72 -3.36 -0.68 21.53
C PRO A 72 -2.58 -1.33 20.38
N ILE A 73 -2.16 -0.49 19.42
CA ILE A 73 -1.43 -0.90 18.22
C ILE A 73 -0.32 -1.90 18.62
N GLY A 74 -0.44 -3.11 18.10
CA GLY A 74 0.50 -4.18 18.37
C GLY A 74 1.91 -3.85 17.90
N ARG A 75 2.87 -4.73 18.22
CA ARG A 75 4.27 -4.53 17.85
C ARG A 75 4.41 -4.41 16.34
N TRP A 76 5.20 -3.43 15.89
CA TRP A 76 5.43 -3.22 14.46
C TRP A 76 5.96 -4.50 13.79
N ALA A 77 5.28 -4.91 12.73
CA ALA A 77 5.54 -6.17 12.04
C ALA A 77 6.72 -6.02 11.06
N TRP A 78 7.91 -5.66 11.56
CA TRP A 78 9.12 -5.44 10.77
C TRP A 78 9.54 -6.66 9.94
N ARG A 79 9.40 -7.86 10.52
CA ARG A 79 9.70 -9.12 9.84
C ARG A 79 8.85 -9.30 8.57
N PRO A 80 7.51 -9.34 8.64
CA PRO A 80 6.69 -9.49 7.43
C PRO A 80 6.86 -8.33 6.46
N LEU A 81 7.06 -7.10 6.94
CA LEU A 81 7.30 -5.94 6.07
C LEU A 81 8.53 -6.14 5.18
N ILE A 82 9.67 -6.55 5.76
CA ILE A 82 10.89 -6.85 5.00
C ILE A 82 10.63 -7.98 4.00
N TYR A 83 9.93 -9.05 4.39
CA TYR A 83 9.64 -10.16 3.47
C TYR A 83 8.75 -9.77 2.30
N ILE A 84 7.72 -8.94 2.52
CA ILE A 84 6.85 -8.45 1.45
C ILE A 84 7.66 -7.62 0.44
N ILE A 85 8.53 -6.74 0.94
CA ILE A 85 9.39 -5.90 0.09
C ILE A 85 10.38 -6.79 -0.69
N CYS A 86 11.07 -7.70 -0.03
CA CYS A 86 12.02 -8.62 -0.68
C CYS A 86 11.34 -9.53 -1.71
N ALA A 87 10.14 -10.03 -1.43
CA ALA A 87 9.39 -10.88 -2.37
C ALA A 87 9.00 -10.12 -3.64
N ASN A 88 8.47 -8.90 -3.50
CA ASN A 88 8.14 -8.04 -4.64
C ASN A 88 9.40 -7.65 -5.44
N PHE A 89 10.49 -7.35 -4.75
CA PHE A 89 11.76 -7.02 -5.40
C PHE A 89 12.32 -8.21 -6.18
N SER A 90 12.35 -9.40 -5.57
CA SER A 90 12.76 -10.64 -6.23
C SER A 90 11.88 -10.98 -7.43
N PHE A 91 10.57 -10.75 -7.33
CA PHE A 91 9.65 -10.91 -8.46
C PHE A 91 10.00 -9.96 -9.61
N GLY A 92 10.18 -8.66 -9.32
CA GLY A 92 10.55 -7.67 -10.31
C GLY A 92 11.87 -8.00 -11.02
N ILE A 93 12.89 -8.44 -10.28
CA ILE A 93 14.17 -8.89 -10.83
C ILE A 93 14.00 -10.08 -11.76
N THR A 94 13.23 -11.08 -11.34
CA THR A 94 13.02 -12.30 -12.12
C THR A 94 12.23 -12.02 -13.42
N LEU A 95 11.29 -11.06 -13.35
CA LEU A 95 10.42 -10.69 -14.45
C LEU A 95 11.10 -9.74 -15.46
N SER A 96 11.86 -8.76 -14.99
CA SER A 96 12.56 -7.79 -15.87
C SER A 96 13.96 -8.26 -16.29
N GLY A 97 14.55 -9.20 -15.56
CA GLY A 97 15.99 -9.45 -15.62
C GLY A 97 16.80 -8.24 -15.13
N ILE A 98 18.10 -8.44 -14.88
CA ILE A 98 19.02 -7.32 -14.67
C ILE A 98 20.19 -7.51 -15.65
N PRO A 99 20.13 -6.88 -16.84
CA PRO A 99 21.19 -6.99 -17.84
C PRO A 99 22.56 -6.53 -17.32
N SER A 100 22.60 -5.53 -16.42
CA SER A 100 23.84 -5.03 -15.81
C SER A 100 24.50 -5.99 -14.82
N MET A 101 23.77 -7.00 -14.32
CA MET A 101 24.27 -8.04 -13.43
C MET A 101 24.31 -9.42 -14.13
N GLY A 102 24.06 -9.47 -15.45
CA GLY A 102 24.07 -10.70 -16.24
C GLY A 102 22.90 -11.65 -15.97
N ILE A 103 21.83 -11.19 -15.30
CA ILE A 103 20.66 -12.02 -14.99
C ILE A 103 19.68 -11.92 -16.17
N PRO A 104 19.44 -13.02 -16.92
CA PRO A 104 18.50 -13.01 -18.03
C PRO A 104 17.05 -12.90 -17.52
N VAL A 105 16.14 -12.54 -18.42
CA VAL A 105 14.70 -12.57 -18.14
C VAL A 105 14.28 -14.02 -17.90
N LEU A 106 13.94 -14.35 -16.66
CA LEU A 106 13.55 -15.71 -16.25
C LEU A 106 12.05 -15.96 -16.46
N GLY A 107 11.27 -14.91 -16.71
CA GLY A 107 9.86 -14.98 -17.07
C GLY A 107 8.90 -15.06 -15.88
N LEU A 108 7.61 -14.92 -16.19
CA LEU A 108 6.54 -14.77 -15.20
C LEU A 108 6.37 -15.99 -14.29
N VAL A 109 6.52 -17.20 -14.84
CA VAL A 109 6.36 -18.46 -14.08
C VAL A 109 7.41 -18.54 -12.98
N VAL A 110 8.70 -18.34 -13.31
CA VAL A 110 9.80 -18.39 -12.33
C VAL A 110 9.63 -17.28 -11.30
N GLY A 111 9.19 -16.08 -11.72
CA GLY A 111 8.90 -14.97 -10.81
C GLY A 111 7.86 -15.34 -9.76
N VAL A 112 6.72 -15.91 -10.18
CA VAL A 112 5.63 -16.32 -9.29
C VAL A 112 6.10 -17.42 -8.33
N TYR A 113 6.83 -18.42 -8.79
CA TYR A 113 7.38 -19.44 -7.90
C TYR A 113 8.35 -18.84 -6.87
N CYS A 114 9.22 -17.92 -7.28
CA CYS A 114 10.19 -17.29 -6.40
C CYS A 114 9.51 -16.44 -5.30
N LEU A 115 8.53 -15.62 -5.66
CA LEU A 115 7.80 -14.80 -4.68
C LEU A 115 6.94 -15.65 -3.74
N THR A 116 6.28 -16.70 -4.25
CA THR A 116 5.51 -17.64 -3.43
C THR A 116 6.41 -18.43 -2.51
N PHE A 117 7.59 -18.87 -2.97
CA PHE A 117 8.55 -19.57 -2.14
C PHE A 117 9.10 -18.68 -1.01
N LEU A 118 9.50 -17.44 -1.33
CA LEU A 118 9.94 -16.45 -0.35
C LEU A 118 8.87 -16.18 0.72
N PHE A 119 7.61 -16.10 0.31
CA PHE A 119 6.49 -15.87 1.22
C PHE A 119 6.13 -17.13 2.04
N CYS A 120 6.10 -18.31 1.41
CA CYS A 120 5.72 -19.57 2.04
C CYS A 120 6.80 -20.10 3.01
N SER A 121 8.08 -19.93 2.67
CA SER A 121 9.24 -20.36 3.47
C SER A 121 9.22 -19.83 4.91
N ARG A 122 8.46 -18.76 5.20
CA ARG A 122 8.38 -18.16 6.54
C ARG A 122 7.01 -18.27 7.22
N ARG A 123 6.02 -18.90 6.58
CA ARG A 123 4.65 -19.07 7.13
C ARG A 123 4.62 -19.91 8.41
N GLY A 124 5.65 -20.70 8.71
CA GLY A 124 5.76 -21.50 9.94
C GLY A 124 6.20 -20.74 11.20
N ARG A 125 6.38 -19.40 11.15
CA ARG A 125 6.83 -18.58 12.31
C ARG A 125 6.06 -17.27 12.48
N PHE A 126 4.87 -17.18 11.90
CA PHE A 126 3.93 -16.07 12.08
C PHE A 126 2.88 -16.41 13.12
#